data_AF-A0A2M7DVY1-F1
#
_entry.id   AF-A0A2M7DVY1-F1
#
_cell.length_a   1.000
_cell.length_b   1.000
_cell.length_c   1.000
_cell.angle_alpha   90.00
_cell.angle_beta   90.00
_cell.angle_gamma   90.00
#
_symmetry.space_group_name_H-M   'P 1'
#
loop_
_entity.id
_entity.type
_entity.pdbx_description
1 polymer ?
#
loop_
_entity_poly.entity_id
_entity_poly.type
_entity_poly.pdbx_seq_one_letter_code
_entity_poly.pdbx_strand_id
1 'polypeptide(L)'
;MFKNILKELRNHAPFTAFGAITGIVVMLVFKNIPSQTAYHIFYILHPAHIFLSALVTAAMYKLHTCEHIGTKCITGKCNLWILLLIGYTGSVGIATLSDSIIPFVGESLLNLPNKGIHIGFIEKWWLVNPLALAGIAVAYSKPSTKFPHYGHVLISTWASLFHFFMAMNQALNLFSYIIIFFFLFLAVWIPCCVSDIVFPLLFVRQKQ
;
A
#
# COMPACT_ATOMS: atom_id res chain seq x y z
N MET A 1 -16.01 15.05 7.18
CA MET A 1 -15.27 13.95 6.52
C MET A 1 -14.19 14.48 5.57
N PHE A 2 -14.52 15.19 4.49
CA PHE A 2 -13.53 15.67 3.49
C PHE A 2 -12.36 16.49 4.08
N LYS A 3 -12.64 17.44 5.00
CA LYS A 3 -11.59 18.22 5.69
C LYS A 3 -10.61 17.33 6.47
N ASN A 4 -11.08 16.22 7.04
CA ASN A 4 -10.24 15.29 7.78
C ASN A 4 -9.39 14.46 6.82
N ILE A 5 -9.97 13.99 5.70
CA ILE A 5 -9.23 13.29 4.64
C ILE A 5 -8.09 14.16 4.13
N LEU A 6 -8.37 15.42 3.81
CA LEU A 6 -7.36 16.35 3.31
C LEU A 6 -6.27 16.64 4.35
N LYS A 7 -6.64 16.74 5.63
CA LYS A 7 -5.69 16.88 6.73
C LYS A 7 -4.79 15.66 6.85
N GLU A 8 -5.34 14.45 6.79
CA GLU A 8 -4.57 13.22 6.85
C GLU A 8 -3.64 13.09 5.65
N LEU A 9 -4.13 13.33 4.43
CA LEU A 9 -3.29 13.37 3.24
C LEU A 9 -2.14 14.36 3.41
N ARG A 10 -2.41 15.59 3.85
CA ARG A 10 -1.36 16.60 4.08
C ARG A 10 -0.31 16.15 5.10
N ASN A 11 -0.72 15.44 6.16
CA ASN A 11 0.20 14.94 7.18
C ASN A 11 1.09 13.80 6.68
N HIS A 12 0.61 13.00 5.74
CA HIS A 12 1.35 11.86 5.18
C HIS A 12 2.17 12.22 3.93
N ALA A 13 1.91 13.37 3.31
CA ALA A 13 2.65 13.86 2.15
C ALA A 13 4.17 13.93 2.38
N PRO A 14 4.72 14.44 3.51
CA PRO A 14 6.17 14.52 3.69
C PRO A 14 6.86 13.15 3.69
N PHE A 15 6.28 12.16 4.38
CA PHE A 15 6.85 10.82 4.44
C PHE A 15 6.68 10.08 3.11
N THR A 16 5.58 10.31 2.39
CA THR A 16 5.38 9.75 1.05
C THR A 16 6.38 10.36 0.05
N ALA A 17 6.63 11.67 0.13
CA ALA A 17 7.66 12.33 -0.66
C ALA A 17 9.05 11.79 -0.35
N PHE A 18 9.36 11.54 0.93
CA PHE A 18 10.60 10.86 1.31
C PHE A 18 10.71 9.48 0.66
N GLY A 19 9.66 8.66 0.70
CA GLY A 19 9.60 7.39 -0.02
C GLY A 19 9.89 7.54 -1.51
N ALA A 20 9.23 8.48 -2.19
CA ALA A 20 9.43 8.72 -3.61
C ALA A 20 10.85 9.20 -3.93
N ILE A 21 11.42 10.11 -3.13
CA ILE A 21 12.82 10.57 -3.25
C ILE A 21 13.77 9.36 -3.13
N THR A 22 13.61 8.53 -2.10
CA THR A 22 14.45 7.34 -1.94
C THR A 22 14.29 6.39 -3.12
N GLY A 23 13.09 6.27 -3.69
CA GLY A 23 12.85 5.48 -4.88
C GLY A 23 13.63 5.98 -6.09
N ILE A 24 13.65 7.30 -6.34
CA ILE A 24 14.47 7.90 -7.40
C ILE A 24 15.97 7.68 -7.15
N VAL A 25 16.45 7.80 -5.92
CA VAL A 25 17.84 7.49 -5.57
C VAL A 25 18.18 6.04 -5.90
N VAL A 26 17.31 5.10 -5.54
CA VAL A 26 17.46 3.68 -5.88
C VAL A 26 17.46 3.48 -7.40
N MET A 27 16.61 4.17 -8.16
CA MET A 27 16.65 4.13 -9.64
C MET A 27 18.00 4.53 -10.22
N LEU A 28 18.59 5.62 -9.70
CA LEU A 28 19.85 6.13 -10.20
C LEU A 28 21.02 5.18 -9.89
N VAL A 29 21.01 4.56 -8.71
CA VAL A 29 22.04 3.58 -8.29
C VAL A 29 21.91 2.26 -9.05
N PHE A 30 20.68 1.77 -9.25
CA PHE A 30 20.39 0.44 -9.81
C PHE A 30 19.85 0.49 -11.24
N LYS A 31 20.23 1.50 -12.04
CA LYS A 31 19.75 1.72 -13.41
C LYS A 31 19.89 0.53 -14.38
N ASN A 32 20.82 -0.39 -14.10
CA ASN A 32 21.12 -1.55 -14.93
C ASN A 32 20.59 -2.87 -14.31
N ILE A 33 19.64 -2.79 -13.37
CA ILE A 33 19.07 -3.99 -12.75
C ILE A 33 18.35 -4.83 -13.81
N PRO A 34 18.59 -6.16 -13.88
CA PRO A 34 17.83 -7.02 -14.78
C PRO A 34 16.34 -7.05 -14.43
N SER A 35 15.47 -7.05 -15.45
CA SER A 35 14.00 -7.10 -15.26
C SER A 35 13.57 -8.30 -14.40
N GLN A 36 14.22 -9.47 -14.56
CA GLN A 36 13.96 -10.65 -13.72
C GLN A 36 14.25 -10.40 -12.24
N THR A 37 15.32 -9.68 -11.92
CA THR A 37 15.67 -9.33 -10.53
C THR A 37 14.66 -8.32 -9.97
N ALA A 38 14.25 -7.34 -10.78
CA ALA A 38 13.21 -6.38 -10.41
C ALA A 38 11.88 -7.09 -10.11
N TYR A 39 11.51 -8.09 -10.92
CA TYR A 39 10.33 -8.94 -10.70
C TYR A 39 10.37 -9.70 -9.37
N HIS A 40 11.51 -10.30 -9.02
CA HIS A 40 11.65 -10.98 -7.74
C HIS A 40 11.55 -10.02 -6.56
N ILE A 41 12.17 -8.84 -6.66
CA ILE A 41 12.09 -7.82 -5.59
C ILE A 41 10.66 -7.29 -5.47
N PHE A 42 9.98 -7.00 -6.58
CA PHE A 42 8.56 -6.66 -6.59
C PHE A 42 7.74 -7.70 -5.83
N TYR A 43 7.93 -8.99 -6.11
CA TYR A 43 7.20 -10.07 -5.44
C TYR A 43 7.65 -10.39 -4.01
N ILE A 44 8.68 -9.73 -3.49
CA ILE A 44 8.99 -9.69 -2.05
C ILE A 44 8.28 -8.51 -1.39
N LEU A 45 8.35 -7.32 -2.00
CA LEU A 45 7.80 -6.09 -1.45
C LEU A 45 6.26 -6.03 -1.55
N HIS A 46 5.69 -6.54 -2.63
CA HIS A 46 4.25 -6.53 -2.89
C HIS A 46 3.49 -7.29 -1.78
N PRO A 47 3.78 -8.57 -1.49
CA PRO A 47 3.07 -9.27 -0.42
C PRO A 47 3.39 -8.70 0.97
N ALA A 48 4.60 -8.16 1.19
CA ALA A 48 4.99 -7.57 2.46
C ALA A 48 4.20 -6.30 2.79
N HIS A 49 4.01 -5.39 1.83
CA HIS A 49 3.20 -4.20 2.09
C HIS A 49 1.69 -4.54 2.13
N ILE A 50 1.21 -5.57 1.43
CA ILE A 50 -0.17 -6.06 1.58
C ILE A 50 -0.42 -6.56 3.01
N PHE A 51 0.51 -7.32 3.58
CA PHE A 51 0.43 -7.72 4.99
C PHE A 51 0.32 -6.50 5.91
N LEU A 52 1.16 -5.47 5.71
CA LEU A 52 1.14 -4.26 6.53
C LEU A 52 -0.15 -3.44 6.32
N SER A 53 -0.62 -3.30 5.08
CA SER A 53 -1.88 -2.63 4.77
C SER A 53 -3.04 -3.34 5.45
N ALA A 54 -3.16 -4.66 5.29
CA ALA A 54 -4.23 -5.45 5.90
C ALA A 54 -4.24 -5.32 7.42
N LEU A 55 -3.05 -5.31 8.03
CA LEU A 55 -2.87 -5.08 9.46
C LEU A 55 -3.34 -3.67 9.87
N VAL A 56 -2.89 -2.62 9.17
CA VAL A 56 -3.24 -1.23 9.51
C VAL A 56 -4.73 -0.98 9.32
N THR A 57 -5.29 -1.35 8.16
CA THR A 57 -6.71 -1.17 7.84
C THR A 57 -7.60 -1.88 8.87
N ALA A 58 -7.29 -3.15 9.19
CA ALA A 58 -8.04 -3.91 10.18
C ALA A 58 -7.86 -3.33 11.60
N ALA A 59 -6.64 -2.93 11.98
CA ALA A 59 -6.35 -2.33 13.28
C ALA A 59 -7.08 -0.99 13.45
N MET A 60 -7.12 -0.16 12.41
CA MET A 60 -7.85 1.12 12.42
C MET A 60 -9.34 0.89 12.65
N TYR A 61 -9.97 -0.04 11.93
CA TYR A 61 -11.37 -0.39 12.17
C TYR A 61 -11.60 -0.89 13.61
N LYS A 62 -10.75 -1.82 14.06
CA LYS A 62 -10.85 -2.45 15.37
C LYS A 62 -10.77 -1.44 16.52
N LEU A 63 -9.77 -0.56 16.49
CA LEU A 63 -9.52 0.45 17.53
C LEU A 63 -10.65 1.48 17.65
N HIS A 64 -11.42 1.70 16.57
CA HIS A 64 -12.52 2.67 16.56
C HIS A 64 -13.91 2.06 16.73
N THR A 65 -14.06 0.74 16.57
CA THR A 65 -15.36 0.05 16.65
C THR A 65 -15.53 -0.80 17.90
N CYS A 66 -14.50 -1.50 18.35
CA CYS A 66 -14.66 -2.44 19.47
C CYS A 66 -14.62 -1.69 20.80
N GLU A 67 -15.60 -1.92 21.69
CA GLU A 67 -15.58 -1.37 23.06
C GLU A 67 -14.32 -1.85 23.82
N HIS A 68 -13.61 -0.90 24.41
CA HIS A 68 -12.43 -1.14 25.24
C HIS A 68 -12.78 -0.88 26.72
N ILE A 69 -12.45 -1.81 27.61
CA ILE A 69 -12.36 -1.56 29.07
C ILE A 69 -10.88 -1.66 29.46
N GLY A 70 -10.28 -0.52 29.79
CA GLY A 70 -8.83 -0.43 30.03
C GLY A 70 -8.01 -0.80 28.79
N THR A 71 -7.02 -1.67 28.94
CA THR A 71 -6.16 -2.18 27.84
C THR A 71 -6.73 -3.40 27.12
N LYS A 72 -7.86 -3.97 27.58
CA LYS A 72 -8.48 -5.15 26.98
C LYS A 72 -9.69 -4.75 26.14
N CYS A 73 -9.61 -5.06 24.85
CA CYS A 73 -10.74 -5.07 23.93
C CYS A 73 -11.73 -6.13 24.40
N ILE A 74 -13.02 -5.81 24.54
CA ILE A 74 -14.05 -6.83 24.80
C ILE A 74 -14.23 -7.59 23.48
N THR A 75 -13.46 -8.64 23.30
CA THR A 75 -13.32 -9.45 22.07
C THR A 75 -14.62 -10.11 21.59
N GLY A 76 -15.71 -10.01 22.34
CA GLY A 76 -17.01 -10.62 22.02
C GLY A 76 -17.98 -9.78 21.17
N LYS A 77 -17.74 -8.48 20.96
CA LYS A 77 -18.67 -7.62 20.16
C LYS A 77 -18.15 -7.22 18.78
N CYS A 78 -16.86 -7.44 18.49
CA CYS A 78 -16.33 -7.07 17.19
C CYS A 78 -16.58 -8.18 16.17
N ASN A 79 -17.44 -7.90 15.19
CA ASN A 79 -17.81 -8.88 14.17
C ASN A 79 -16.60 -9.23 13.31
N LEU A 80 -16.04 -10.43 13.53
CA LEU A 80 -14.85 -10.92 12.84
C LEU A 80 -15.03 -10.92 11.31
N TRP A 81 -16.24 -11.18 10.82
CA TRP A 81 -16.54 -11.14 9.39
C TRP A 81 -16.38 -9.75 8.80
N ILE A 82 -16.81 -8.71 9.53
CA ILE A 82 -16.65 -7.32 9.08
C ILE A 82 -15.17 -6.93 9.11
N LEU A 83 -14.43 -7.35 10.15
CA LEU A 83 -12.99 -7.11 10.24
C LEU A 83 -12.23 -7.75 9.07
N LEU A 84 -12.56 -9.00 8.73
CA LEU A 84 -11.98 -9.71 7.59
C LEU A 84 -12.31 -9.01 6.28
N LEU A 85 -13.57 -8.64 6.07
CA LEU A 85 -14.00 -7.97 4.85
C LEU A 85 -13.27 -6.64 4.68
N ILE A 86 -13.29 -5.77 5.70
CA ILE A 86 -12.64 -4.45 5.65
C ILE A 86 -11.13 -4.58 5.46
N GLY A 87 -10.47 -5.44 6.25
CA GLY A 87 -9.02 -5.63 6.15
C GLY A 87 -8.59 -6.19 4.80
N TYR A 88 -9.33 -7.16 4.25
CA TYR A 88 -8.99 -7.80 2.99
C TYR A 88 -9.28 -6.88 1.79
N THR A 89 -10.47 -6.29 1.70
CA THR A 89 -10.82 -5.42 0.57
C THR A 89 -10.01 -4.13 0.57
N GLY A 90 -9.76 -3.56 1.76
CA GLY A 90 -8.94 -2.37 1.90
C GLY A 90 -7.48 -2.61 1.56
N SER A 91 -6.93 -3.80 1.83
CA SER A 91 -5.55 -4.12 1.46
C SER A 91 -5.40 -4.56 0.01
N VAL A 92 -5.99 -5.69 -0.38
CA VAL A 92 -5.76 -6.32 -1.69
C VAL A 92 -6.25 -5.44 -2.85
N GLY A 93 -7.45 -4.86 -2.71
CA GLY A 93 -8.02 -4.03 -3.77
C GLY A 93 -7.21 -2.75 -4.00
N ILE A 94 -6.73 -2.13 -2.92
CA ILE A 94 -6.02 -0.85 -2.98
C ILE A 94 -4.54 -1.07 -3.31
N ALA A 95 -3.90 -2.12 -2.79
CA ALA A 95 -2.55 -2.51 -3.19
C ALA A 95 -2.45 -2.68 -4.71
N THR A 96 -3.41 -3.40 -5.31
CA THR A 96 -3.48 -3.56 -6.77
C THR A 96 -3.56 -2.21 -7.49
N LEU A 97 -4.29 -1.23 -6.93
CA LEU A 97 -4.37 0.10 -7.49
C LEU A 97 -3.04 0.86 -7.35
N SER A 98 -2.43 0.83 -6.16
CA SER A 98 -1.23 1.61 -5.84
C SER A 98 -0.01 1.13 -6.58
N ASP A 99 0.27 -0.17 -6.61
CA ASP A 99 1.57 -0.68 -7.06
C ASP A 99 1.55 -1.41 -8.39
N SER A 100 0.37 -1.55 -9.00
CA SER A 100 0.20 -2.22 -10.29
C SER A 100 -0.48 -1.31 -11.31
N ILE A 101 -1.69 -0.81 -11.01
CA ILE A 101 -2.46 0.01 -11.96
C ILE A 101 -1.82 1.39 -12.16
N ILE A 102 -1.53 2.14 -11.08
CA ILE A 102 -0.96 3.48 -11.19
C ILE A 102 0.43 3.46 -11.85
N PRO A 103 1.36 2.55 -11.49
CA PRO A 103 2.63 2.40 -12.18
C PRO A 103 2.44 2.06 -13.66
N PHE A 104 1.56 1.12 -14.01
CA PHE A 104 1.25 0.81 -15.41
C PHE A 104 0.77 2.02 -16.22
N VAL A 105 -0.03 2.91 -15.63
CA VAL A 105 -0.43 4.18 -16.27
C VAL A 105 0.79 5.08 -16.50
N GLY A 106 1.71 5.16 -15.54
CA GLY A 106 2.96 5.90 -15.68
C GLY A 106 3.89 5.31 -16.74
N GLU A 107 4.02 3.99 -16.78
CA GLU A 107 4.77 3.26 -17.82
C GLU A 107 4.21 3.50 -19.21
N SER A 108 2.88 3.52 -19.32
CA SER A 108 2.17 3.81 -20.55
C SER A 108 2.40 5.25 -21.00
N LEU A 109 2.34 6.22 -20.08
CA LEU A 109 2.62 7.63 -20.36
C LEU A 109 4.07 7.85 -20.83
N LEU A 110 5.02 7.12 -20.25
CA LEU A 110 6.44 7.16 -20.62
C LEU A 110 6.80 6.29 -21.83
N ASN A 111 5.80 5.59 -22.40
CA ASN A 111 5.97 4.62 -23.48
C ASN A 111 7.09 3.61 -23.22
N LEU A 112 7.12 3.04 -22.00
CA LEU A 112 8.11 2.04 -21.64
C LEU A 112 7.89 0.73 -22.42
N PRO A 113 8.97 0.03 -22.80
CA PRO A 113 8.92 -1.08 -23.74
C PRO A 113 8.20 -2.32 -23.18
N ASN A 114 8.35 -2.59 -21.88
CA ASN A 114 7.85 -3.80 -21.24
C ASN A 114 6.72 -3.51 -20.24
N LYS A 115 5.90 -2.49 -20.50
CA LYS A 115 4.76 -2.15 -19.65
C LYS A 115 3.81 -3.34 -19.50
N GLY A 116 3.34 -3.59 -18.28
CA GLY A 116 2.44 -4.71 -17.97
C GLY A 116 1.70 -4.47 -16.68
N ILE A 117 0.51 -5.07 -16.50
CA ILE A 117 -0.21 -4.99 -15.24
C ILE A 117 0.07 -6.27 -14.45
N HIS A 118 0.62 -6.13 -13.24
CA HIS A 118 0.93 -7.27 -12.37
C HIS A 118 -0.12 -7.46 -11.28
N ILE A 119 -1.13 -8.30 -11.50
CA ILE A 119 -2.22 -8.47 -10.52
C ILE A 119 -1.83 -9.53 -9.49
N GLY A 120 -1.12 -9.11 -8.44
CA GLY A 120 -0.47 -10.02 -7.51
C GLY A 120 -1.40 -11.00 -6.78
N PHE A 121 -2.64 -10.61 -6.47
CA PHE A 121 -3.61 -11.53 -5.83
C PHE A 121 -4.15 -12.62 -6.77
N ILE A 122 -3.89 -12.50 -8.09
CA ILE A 122 -4.17 -13.53 -9.10
C ILE A 122 -2.88 -14.29 -9.42
N GLU A 123 -1.82 -13.58 -9.79
CA GLU A 123 -0.53 -14.17 -10.22
C GLU A 123 0.17 -14.94 -9.11
N LYS A 124 0.15 -14.41 -7.88
CA LYS A 124 0.73 -15.03 -6.68
C LYS A 124 -0.34 -15.13 -5.58
N TRP A 125 -1.55 -15.56 -5.96
CA TRP A 125 -2.69 -15.72 -5.05
C TRP A 125 -2.34 -16.49 -3.77
N TRP A 126 -1.50 -17.53 -3.90
CA TRP A 126 -1.04 -18.39 -2.81
C TRP A 126 -0.12 -17.69 -1.80
N LEU A 127 0.45 -16.54 -2.15
CA LEU A 127 1.33 -15.74 -1.29
C LEU A 127 0.60 -14.49 -0.79
N VAL A 128 -0.05 -13.77 -1.72
CA VAL A 128 -0.71 -12.49 -1.43
C VAL A 128 -1.91 -12.66 -0.51
N ASN A 129 -2.81 -13.61 -0.81
CA ASN A 129 -4.03 -13.79 -0.01
C ASN A 129 -3.73 -14.29 1.40
N PRO A 130 -2.84 -15.28 1.61
CA PRO A 130 -2.47 -15.70 2.97
C PRO A 130 -1.79 -14.59 3.78
N LEU A 131 -0.94 -13.75 3.16
CA LEU A 131 -0.31 -12.63 3.87
C LEU A 131 -1.30 -11.51 4.20
N ALA A 132 -2.29 -11.24 3.35
CA ALA A 132 -3.40 -10.36 3.70
C ALA A 132 -4.15 -10.88 4.94
N LEU A 133 -4.53 -12.16 4.94
CA LEU A 133 -5.22 -12.81 6.08
C LEU A 133 -4.36 -12.81 7.34
N ALA A 134 -3.05 -13.05 7.22
CA ALA A 134 -2.11 -12.99 8.33
C ALA A 134 -2.03 -11.58 8.94
N GLY A 135 -2.01 -10.53 8.11
CA GLY A 135 -2.05 -9.14 8.57
C GLY A 135 -3.31 -8.84 9.39
N ILE A 136 -4.47 -9.30 8.92
CA ILE A 136 -5.75 -9.18 9.63
C ILE A 136 -5.71 -9.95 10.96
N ALA A 137 -5.18 -11.17 10.96
CA ALA A 137 -5.05 -11.98 12.16
C ALA A 137 -4.17 -11.29 13.22
N VAL A 138 -3.04 -10.70 12.81
CA VAL A 138 -2.18 -9.91 13.70
C VAL A 138 -2.93 -8.70 14.25
N ALA A 139 -3.69 -7.97 13.43
CA ALA A 139 -4.51 -6.86 13.90
C ALA A 139 -5.61 -7.31 14.88
N TYR A 140 -6.18 -8.51 14.66
CA TYR A 140 -7.14 -9.11 15.57
C TYR A 140 -6.52 -9.43 16.95
N SER A 141 -5.26 -9.86 17.03
CA SER A 141 -4.62 -10.12 18.32
C SER A 141 -4.00 -8.88 18.96
N LYS A 142 -3.27 -8.06 18.18
CA LYS A 142 -2.47 -6.93 18.65
C LYS A 142 -2.56 -5.75 17.64
N PRO A 143 -3.65 -4.97 17.67
CA PRO A 143 -3.84 -3.87 16.73
C PRO A 143 -2.75 -2.80 16.93
N SER A 144 -2.11 -2.39 15.84
CA SER A 144 -1.12 -1.32 15.81
C SER A 144 -1.19 -0.63 14.47
N THR A 145 -1.07 0.70 14.44
CA THR A 145 -1.32 1.49 13.22
C THR A 145 -0.09 2.30 12.81
N LYS A 146 0.52 3.08 13.73
CA LYS A 146 1.60 4.02 13.38
C LYS A 146 2.80 3.37 12.67
N PHE A 147 3.53 2.48 13.33
CA PHE A 147 4.74 1.88 12.74
C PHE A 147 4.42 1.03 11.50
N PRO A 148 3.42 0.12 11.53
CA PRO A 148 3.03 -0.62 10.34
C PRO A 148 2.58 0.26 9.17
N HIS A 149 1.95 1.42 9.42
CA HIS A 149 1.55 2.36 8.39
C HIS A 149 2.74 3.01 7.68
N TYR A 150 3.74 3.50 8.44
CA TYR A 150 4.98 4.01 7.84
C TYR A 150 5.70 2.91 7.02
N GLY A 151 5.74 1.69 7.53
CA GLY A 151 6.28 0.54 6.80
C GLY A 151 5.51 0.27 5.50
N HIS A 152 4.17 0.24 5.56
CA HIS A 152 3.31 0.05 4.39
C HIS A 152 3.60 1.10 3.32
N VAL A 153 3.60 2.39 3.67
CA VAL A 153 3.82 3.50 2.73
C VAL A 153 5.19 3.38 2.04
N LEU A 154 6.26 3.12 2.80
CA LEU A 154 7.60 3.00 2.23
C LEU A 154 7.73 1.78 1.31
N ILE A 155 7.30 0.60 1.77
CA ILE A 155 7.40 -0.65 1.00
C ILE A 155 6.51 -0.59 -0.25
N SER A 156 5.33 0.01 -0.18
CA SER A 156 4.45 0.20 -1.34
C SER A 156 5.06 1.16 -2.38
N THR A 157 5.77 2.19 -1.92
CA THR A 157 6.52 3.08 -2.82
C THR A 157 7.61 2.30 -3.56
N TRP A 158 8.33 1.43 -2.84
CA TRP A 158 9.37 0.60 -3.45
C TRP A 158 8.79 -0.51 -4.34
N ALA A 159 7.65 -1.11 -3.99
CA ALA A 159 6.96 -2.05 -4.88
C ALA A 159 6.60 -1.36 -6.21
N SER A 160 5.99 -0.17 -6.15
CA SER A 160 5.67 0.65 -7.33
C SER A 160 6.91 0.99 -8.16
N LEU A 161 8.04 1.28 -7.50
CA LEU A 161 9.33 1.49 -8.15
C LEU A 161 9.83 0.25 -8.90
N PHE A 162 9.78 -0.93 -8.26
CA PHE A 162 10.22 -2.17 -8.91
C PHE A 162 9.28 -2.58 -10.05
N HIS A 163 8.02 -2.13 -10.02
CA HIS A 163 7.13 -2.22 -11.16
C HIS A 163 7.66 -1.41 -12.37
N PHE A 164 8.05 -0.14 -12.17
CA PHE A 164 8.72 0.63 -13.22
C PHE A 164 10.01 -0.03 -13.72
N PHE A 165 10.84 -0.58 -12.83
CA PHE A 165 12.06 -1.29 -13.24
C PHE A 165 11.79 -2.50 -14.14
N MET A 166 10.72 -3.26 -13.89
CA MET A 166 10.33 -4.38 -14.76
C MET A 166 10.00 -3.91 -16.18
N ALA A 167 9.34 -2.75 -16.30
CA ALA A 167 8.94 -2.17 -17.57
C ALA A 167 10.09 -1.50 -18.34
N MET A 168 11.20 -1.18 -17.67
CA MET A 168 12.38 -0.55 -18.25
C MET A 168 13.25 -1.54 -19.03
N ASN A 169 13.73 -1.11 -20.21
CA ASN A 169 14.85 -1.73 -20.92
C ASN A 169 15.67 -0.68 -21.70
N GLN A 170 15.56 0.59 -21.29
CA GLN A 170 16.16 1.73 -21.96
C GLN A 170 16.61 2.76 -20.92
N ALA A 171 17.58 3.60 -21.31
CA ALA A 171 17.99 4.71 -20.48
C ALA A 171 16.86 5.75 -20.36
N LEU A 172 16.61 6.23 -19.15
CA LEU A 172 15.65 7.28 -18.88
C LEU A 172 16.29 8.65 -19.00
N ASN A 173 15.55 9.62 -19.55
CA ASN A 173 15.92 11.02 -19.51
C ASN A 173 15.48 11.67 -18.17
N LEU A 174 15.99 12.87 -17.89
CA LEU A 174 15.67 13.60 -16.66
C LEU A 174 14.16 13.79 -16.46
N PHE A 175 13.43 14.07 -17.55
CA PHE A 175 11.99 14.27 -17.52
C PHE A 175 11.23 13.01 -17.07
N SER A 176 11.70 11.82 -17.46
CA SER A 176 11.12 10.55 -17.03
C SER A 176 11.23 10.36 -15.51
N TYR A 177 12.37 10.71 -14.90
CA TYR A 177 12.52 10.62 -13.44
C TYR A 177 11.54 11.55 -12.69
N ILE A 178 11.28 12.74 -13.23
CA ILE A 178 10.30 13.67 -12.65
C ILE A 178 8.90 13.06 -12.72
N ILE A 179 8.52 12.49 -13.86
CA ILE A 179 7.22 11.82 -14.02
C ILE A 179 7.12 10.64 -13.05
N ILE A 180 8.13 9.76 -13.01
CA ILE A 180 8.14 8.59 -12.12
C ILE A 180 8.03 9.03 -10.66
N PHE A 181 8.72 10.10 -10.25
CA PHE A 181 8.60 10.65 -8.91
C PHE A 181 7.14 10.97 -8.55
N PHE A 182 6.42 11.66 -9.45
CA PHE A 182 5.01 11.96 -9.23
C PHE A 182 4.14 10.72 -9.21
N PHE A 183 4.40 9.74 -10.07
CA PHE A 183 3.67 8.47 -10.06
C PHE A 183 3.92 7.70 -8.76
N LEU A 184 5.17 7.58 -8.29
CA LEU A 184 5.50 6.96 -7.01
C LEU A 184 4.82 7.66 -5.83
N PHE A 185 4.80 9.00 -5.85
CA PHE A 185 4.13 9.78 -4.82
C PHE A 185 2.61 9.56 -4.84
N LEU A 186 1.96 9.71 -5.99
CA LEU A 186 0.50 9.59 -6.14
C LEU A 186 0.02 8.16 -5.93
N ALA A 187 0.81 7.17 -6.37
CA ALA A 187 0.57 5.75 -6.18
C ALA A 187 0.37 5.39 -4.72
N VAL A 188 1.02 6.07 -3.79
CA VAL A 188 0.89 5.73 -2.36
C VAL A 188 0.05 6.76 -1.62
N TRP A 189 0.23 8.05 -1.92
CA TRP A 189 -0.42 9.13 -1.19
C TRP A 189 -1.95 9.05 -1.27
N ILE A 190 -2.50 8.72 -2.45
CA ILE A 190 -3.95 8.67 -2.62
C ILE A 190 -4.50 7.32 -2.13
N PRO A 191 -4.18 6.19 -2.78
CA PRO A 191 -4.88 4.94 -2.48
C PRO A 191 -4.50 4.38 -1.10
N CYS A 192 -3.22 4.35 -0.72
CA CYS A 192 -2.81 3.75 0.56
C CYS A 192 -3.28 4.56 1.77
N CYS A 193 -3.19 5.90 1.75
CA CYS A 193 -3.71 6.71 2.86
C CYS A 193 -5.24 6.65 2.96
N VAL A 194 -5.95 6.60 1.83
CA VAL A 194 -7.41 6.42 1.82
C VAL A 194 -7.79 5.04 2.36
N SER A 195 -7.07 3.97 1.98
CA SER A 195 -7.30 2.63 2.50
C SER A 195 -7.10 2.53 4.00
N ASP A 196 -5.95 3.00 4.48
CA ASP A 196 -5.53 2.71 5.83
C ASP A 196 -6.37 3.50 6.85
N ILE A 197 -6.87 4.67 6.45
CA ILE A 197 -7.54 5.60 7.36
C ILE A 197 -9.02 5.76 7.01
N VAL A 198 -9.32 6.21 5.80
CA VAL A 198 -10.69 6.65 5.45
C VAL A 198 -11.61 5.44 5.33
N PHE A 199 -11.21 4.44 4.55
CA PHE A 199 -12.01 3.27 4.25
C PHE A 199 -12.52 2.55 5.52
N PRO A 200 -11.68 2.12 6.48
CA PRO A 200 -12.15 1.44 7.69
C PRO A 200 -13.03 2.33 8.56
N LEU A 201 -12.79 3.64 8.59
CA LEU A 201 -13.60 4.58 9.38
C LEU A 201 -15.01 4.81 8.81
N LEU A 202 -15.24 4.55 7.51
CA LEU A 202 -16.59 4.60 6.92
C LEU A 202 -17.55 3.58 7.54
N PHE A 203 -17.02 2.50 8.11
CA PHE A 203 -17.81 1.41 8.70
C PHE A 203 -17.95 1.52 10.23
N VAL A 204 -17.38 2.56 10.84
CA VAL A 204 -17.53 2.83 12.27
C VAL A 204 -18.90 3.47 12.52
N ARG A 205 -19.73 2.88 13.37
CA ARG A 205 -21.01 3.50 13.77
C ARG A 205 -20.74 4.76 14.58
N GLN A 206 -21.29 5.89 14.17
CA GLN A 206 -21.31 7.09 15.00
C GLN A 206 -22.18 6.81 16.24
N LYS A 207 -21.63 7.01 17.44
CA LYS A 207 -22.46 7.08 18.65
C LYS A 207 -23.35 8.31 18.51
N GLN A 208 -24.66 8.09 18.37
CA GLN A 208 -25.67 9.12 18.62
C GLN A 208 -25.66 9.48 20.10
#